data_AF-A0A7V8VGI8-F1
#
_entry.id   AF-A0A7V8VGI8-F1
#
_cell.length_a   1.000
_cell.length_b   1.000
_cell.length_c   1.000
_cell.angle_alpha   90.00
_cell.angle_beta   90.00
_cell.angle_gamma   90.00
#
_symmetry.space_group_name_H-M   'P 1'
#
loop_
_entity.id
_entity.type
_entity.pdbx_description
1 polymer ?
#
loop_
_entity_poly.entity_id
_entity_poly.type
_entity_poly.pdbx_seq_one_letter_code
_entity_poly.pdbx_strand_id
1 'polypeptide(L)'
;MNETHSVMNETNPLRRLPAVSRVLEEAALVEARQSYGLAAVTAAVRQVLAEMRQRLQAGQTLDTEELAPAHLAQQALLHLRRQCGPSLRPVINATGIVLHTNLGRAPLSEAAAQAAYEAARSYVNLELDLHGGQRSHRQEHVRQALCRLSGAEWATVVNNCAAATILVLRAVAGGGKEVLVSRGQLIEIGGSFRIPEIMAVSGATLREVGTTNITRLSDYERATGPQTAAAMRIHTSNYRLRGFTRTVALEDLVSWARRRQLAVIDDIGSGLAVDLSPWGLTGEPILSSSIRAGADLVVCSGDKLLGGPQAGLILGRKEWLERIERDPFFRAVRPDKMTLAALTATLQHYEDPALALNHVPVLRLLTTPAEQLQARCQSLLERLQSRSFPAAMQVLAQTAYAGGGSLPEIALPTYVLQIRPHQGSEEEWAYRLRMGEPPVIARRAQGCLWLDLRTVFPYQEDMLIQRLCQVAQSLAGPLDSP
;
A
#
# COMPACT_ATOMS: atom_id res chain seq x y z
N MET A 1 0.76 24.46 -74.90
CA MET A 1 1.20 24.82 -73.54
C MET A 1 -0.04 25.07 -72.68
N ASN A 2 -0.50 24.05 -71.99
CA ASN A 2 -1.26 24.08 -70.72
C ASN A 2 -1.97 22.73 -70.54
N GLU A 3 -1.17 21.69 -70.31
CA GLU A 3 -1.61 20.40 -69.79
C GLU A 3 -0.69 20.02 -68.63
N THR A 4 -0.82 20.74 -67.50
CA THR A 4 -0.08 20.39 -66.27
C THR A 4 -0.71 20.97 -65.01
N HIS A 5 -2.04 20.88 -64.86
CA HIS A 5 -2.71 21.17 -63.58
C HIS A 5 -3.82 20.17 -63.26
N SER A 6 -3.51 18.86 -63.32
CA SER A 6 -4.49 17.80 -63.04
C SER A 6 -4.00 16.70 -62.09
N VAL A 7 -2.89 16.88 -61.37
CA VAL A 7 -2.43 15.87 -60.40
C VAL A 7 -1.80 16.57 -59.20
N MET A 8 -2.61 16.88 -58.18
CA MET A 8 -2.22 17.10 -56.77
C MET A 8 -3.44 17.61 -55.98
N ASN A 9 -4.55 16.87 -56.04
CA ASN A 9 -5.63 17.04 -55.06
C ASN A 9 -5.62 15.79 -54.17
N GLU A 10 -4.48 15.58 -53.50
CA GLU A 10 -4.41 14.66 -52.38
C GLU A 10 -5.39 15.17 -51.32
N THR A 11 -6.40 14.36 -51.05
CA THR A 11 -7.48 14.57 -50.09
C THR A 11 -6.94 15.16 -48.78
N ASN A 12 -7.32 16.41 -48.46
CA ASN A 12 -6.95 17.05 -47.19
C ASN A 12 -7.29 16.10 -46.01
N PRO A 13 -6.28 15.53 -45.32
CA PRO A 13 -6.47 14.48 -44.33
C PRO A 13 -7.27 14.95 -43.12
N LEU A 14 -7.32 16.27 -42.88
CA LEU A 14 -8.10 16.87 -41.80
C LEU A 14 -9.60 16.73 -41.97
N ARG A 15 -10.10 16.48 -43.19
CA ARG A 15 -11.53 16.23 -43.44
C ARG A 15 -12.02 14.91 -42.84
N ARG A 16 -11.10 14.00 -42.48
CA ARG A 16 -11.43 12.72 -41.82
C ARG A 16 -11.77 12.89 -40.33
N LEU A 17 -11.46 14.04 -39.72
CA LEU A 17 -11.80 14.30 -38.32
C LEU A 17 -13.31 14.56 -38.17
N PRO A 18 -14.00 13.86 -37.25
CA PRO A 18 -15.42 14.11 -37.01
C PRO A 18 -15.67 15.48 -36.37
N ALA A 19 -16.88 16.01 -36.57
CA ALA A 19 -17.33 17.21 -35.89
C ALA A 19 -17.40 16.99 -34.37
N VAL A 20 -17.12 18.04 -33.58
CA VAL A 20 -17.20 18.00 -32.11
C VAL A 20 -18.57 17.49 -31.65
N SER A 21 -19.66 17.96 -32.28
CA SER A 21 -21.03 17.53 -31.98
C SER A 21 -21.22 16.02 -32.14
N ARG A 22 -20.62 15.41 -33.16
CA ARG A 22 -20.73 13.98 -33.43
C ARG A 22 -20.05 13.14 -32.36
N VAL A 23 -18.84 13.51 -31.96
CA VAL A 23 -18.12 12.82 -30.86
C VAL A 23 -18.88 12.98 -29.53
N LEU A 24 -19.47 14.15 -29.34
CA LEU A 24 -20.26 14.50 -28.17
C LEU A 24 -21.57 13.69 -28.03
N GLU A 25 -22.07 13.06 -29.09
CA GLU A 25 -23.25 12.18 -29.07
C GLU A 25 -22.94 10.77 -28.55
N GLU A 26 -21.66 10.40 -28.44
CA GLU A 26 -21.26 9.07 -27.98
C GLU A 26 -21.70 8.82 -26.54
N ALA A 27 -22.25 7.64 -26.29
CA ALA A 27 -22.87 7.27 -25.01
C ALA A 27 -21.95 7.52 -23.80
N ALA A 28 -20.66 7.21 -23.94
CA ALA A 28 -19.65 7.42 -22.91
C ALA A 28 -19.50 8.90 -22.48
N LEU A 29 -19.68 9.84 -23.42
CA LEU A 29 -19.61 11.27 -23.12
C LEU A 29 -20.96 11.85 -22.68
N VAL A 30 -22.06 11.27 -23.13
CA VAL A 30 -23.41 11.62 -22.64
C VAL A 30 -23.51 11.36 -21.13
N GLU A 31 -23.03 10.20 -20.67
CA GLU A 31 -22.95 9.89 -19.24
C GLU A 31 -21.98 10.84 -18.51
N ALA A 32 -20.78 11.07 -19.07
CA ALA A 32 -19.78 11.94 -18.45
C ALA A 32 -20.26 13.40 -18.24
N ARG A 33 -21.20 13.90 -19.07
CA ARG A 33 -21.81 15.22 -18.86
C ARG A 33 -22.57 15.33 -17.54
N GLN A 34 -23.15 14.24 -17.06
CA GLN A 34 -23.88 14.24 -15.80
C GLN A 34 -22.93 14.44 -14.62
N SER A 35 -21.71 13.92 -14.70
CA SER A 35 -20.71 14.00 -13.63
C SER A 35 -19.79 15.22 -13.74
N TYR A 36 -19.40 15.63 -14.95
CA TYR A 36 -18.37 16.65 -15.18
C TYR A 36 -18.91 17.95 -15.82
N GLY A 37 -20.17 17.96 -16.26
CA GLY A 37 -20.77 19.09 -16.97
C GLY A 37 -20.35 19.21 -18.45
N LEU A 38 -21.20 19.85 -19.24
CA LEU A 38 -21.03 19.95 -20.69
C LEU A 38 -19.74 20.71 -21.11
N ALA A 39 -19.38 21.76 -20.38
CA ALA A 39 -18.23 22.59 -20.71
C ALA A 39 -16.91 21.81 -20.63
N ALA A 40 -16.70 21.05 -19.55
CA ALA A 40 -15.50 20.24 -19.36
C ALA A 40 -15.40 19.11 -20.40
N VAL A 41 -16.52 18.42 -20.65
CA VAL A 41 -16.59 17.38 -21.69
C VAL A 41 -16.28 17.95 -23.08
N THR A 42 -16.84 19.11 -23.42
CA THR A 42 -16.59 19.77 -24.71
C THR A 42 -15.12 20.20 -24.84
N ALA A 43 -14.51 20.72 -23.77
CA ALA A 43 -13.10 21.08 -23.76
C ALA A 43 -12.20 19.86 -23.99
N ALA A 44 -12.49 18.72 -23.33
CA ALA A 44 -11.75 17.48 -23.51
C ALA A 44 -11.84 16.95 -24.95
N VAL A 45 -13.04 16.95 -25.55
CA VAL A 45 -13.23 16.56 -26.97
C VAL A 45 -12.43 17.47 -27.90
N ARG A 46 -12.49 18.79 -27.67
CA ARG A 46 -11.72 19.76 -28.47
C ARG A 46 -10.23 19.54 -28.37
N GLN A 47 -9.73 19.21 -27.18
CA GLN A 47 -8.32 18.94 -26.96
C GLN A 47 -7.87 17.69 -27.70
N VAL A 48 -8.58 16.57 -27.57
CA VAL A 48 -8.26 15.33 -28.31
C VAL A 48 -8.31 15.55 -29.82
N LEU A 49 -9.32 16.24 -30.33
CA LEU A 49 -9.40 16.57 -31.76
C LEU A 49 -8.26 17.50 -32.21
N ALA A 50 -7.81 18.42 -31.36
CA ALA A 50 -6.65 19.26 -31.64
C ALA A 50 -5.35 18.45 -31.70
N GLU A 51 -5.16 17.48 -30.79
CA GLU A 51 -4.02 16.55 -30.81
C GLU A 51 -4.01 15.69 -32.08
N MET A 52 -5.17 15.14 -32.49
CA MET A 52 -5.27 14.38 -33.75
C MET A 52 -5.03 15.26 -34.98
N ARG A 53 -5.49 16.52 -34.96
CA ARG A 53 -5.20 17.49 -36.02
C ARG A 53 -3.70 17.75 -36.13
N GLN A 54 -2.99 17.93 -35.01
CA GLN A 54 -1.54 18.11 -35.00
C GLN A 54 -0.81 16.90 -35.56
N ARG A 55 -1.21 15.67 -35.19
CA ARG A 55 -0.65 14.42 -35.74
C ARG A 55 -0.80 14.33 -37.26
N LEU A 56 -1.99 14.59 -37.78
CA LEU A 56 -2.25 14.61 -39.23
C LEU A 56 -1.46 15.70 -39.96
N GLN A 57 -1.33 16.90 -39.37
CA GLN A 57 -0.52 17.99 -39.92
C GLN A 57 0.98 17.67 -39.94
N ALA A 58 1.46 16.88 -38.98
CA ALA A 58 2.82 16.36 -38.94
C ALA A 58 3.06 15.19 -39.92
N GLY A 59 2.07 14.84 -40.75
CA GLY A 59 2.17 13.78 -41.75
C GLY A 59 2.00 12.36 -41.18
N GLN A 60 1.53 12.21 -39.93
CA GLN A 60 1.20 10.88 -39.41
C GLN A 60 -0.07 10.35 -40.08
N THR A 61 -0.01 9.10 -40.54
CA THR A 61 -1.20 8.39 -41.01
C THR A 61 -1.97 7.88 -39.80
N LEU A 62 -3.23 8.28 -39.69
CA LEU A 62 -4.16 7.79 -38.67
C LEU A 62 -5.20 6.89 -39.32
N ASP A 63 -5.49 5.78 -38.67
CA ASP A 63 -6.44 4.80 -39.18
C ASP A 63 -7.89 5.24 -38.96
N THR A 64 -8.82 4.63 -39.68
CA THR A 64 -10.26 4.94 -39.56
C THR A 64 -10.78 4.68 -38.15
N GLU A 65 -10.23 3.69 -37.44
CA GLU A 65 -10.57 3.39 -36.05
C GLU A 65 -10.08 4.47 -35.08
N GLU A 66 -8.85 5.01 -35.26
CA GLU A 66 -8.33 6.11 -34.43
C GLU A 66 -9.17 7.39 -34.57
N LEU A 67 -9.75 7.60 -35.76
CA LEU A 67 -10.59 8.75 -36.07
C LEU A 67 -12.09 8.50 -35.80
N ALA A 68 -12.47 7.29 -35.40
CA ALA A 68 -13.85 6.95 -35.13
C ALA A 68 -14.38 7.77 -33.93
N PRO A 69 -15.61 8.31 -33.99
CA PRO A 69 -16.20 9.07 -32.88
C PRO A 69 -16.14 8.35 -31.53
N ALA A 70 -16.42 7.04 -31.50
CA ALA A 70 -16.33 6.22 -30.30
C ALA A 70 -14.91 6.17 -29.69
N HIS A 71 -13.87 6.04 -30.52
CA HIS A 71 -12.48 6.05 -30.04
C HIS A 71 -12.10 7.42 -29.47
N LEU A 72 -12.43 8.50 -30.19
CA LEU A 72 -12.15 9.87 -29.76
C LEU A 72 -12.92 10.23 -28.49
N ALA A 73 -14.15 9.74 -28.35
CA ALA A 73 -14.95 9.86 -27.13
C ALA A 73 -14.28 9.17 -25.95
N GLN A 74 -13.74 7.96 -26.14
CA GLN A 74 -12.99 7.25 -25.12
C GLN A 74 -11.71 8.01 -24.73
N GLN A 75 -10.95 8.54 -25.69
CA GLN A 75 -9.76 9.36 -25.40
C GLN A 75 -10.13 10.64 -24.64
N ALA A 76 -11.22 11.31 -25.04
CA ALA A 76 -11.71 12.52 -24.35
C ALA A 76 -12.15 12.21 -22.93
N LEU A 77 -12.80 11.07 -22.69
CA LEU A 77 -13.17 10.61 -21.35
C LEU A 77 -11.94 10.33 -20.48
N LEU A 78 -10.92 9.65 -21.02
CA LEU A 78 -9.65 9.41 -20.33
C LEU A 78 -8.95 10.73 -19.98
N HIS A 79 -8.95 11.68 -20.91
CA HIS A 79 -8.38 13.01 -20.72
C HIS A 79 -9.12 13.78 -19.61
N LEU A 80 -10.45 13.78 -19.68
CA LEU A 80 -11.33 14.42 -18.70
C LEU A 80 -11.16 13.82 -17.31
N ARG A 81 -11.10 12.49 -17.19
CA ARG A 81 -10.85 11.81 -15.91
C ARG A 81 -9.48 12.12 -15.33
N ARG A 82 -8.46 12.35 -16.15
CA ARG A 82 -7.12 12.76 -15.68
C ARG A 82 -7.08 14.21 -15.21
N GLN A 83 -7.79 15.12 -15.87
CA GLN A 83 -7.80 16.54 -15.53
C GLN A 83 -8.75 16.86 -14.38
N CYS A 84 -9.95 16.28 -14.40
CA CYS A 84 -11.06 16.64 -13.52
C CYS A 84 -11.45 15.52 -12.55
N GLY A 85 -10.98 14.28 -12.76
CA GLY A 85 -11.24 13.17 -11.85
C GLY A 85 -10.35 13.21 -10.60
N PRO A 86 -10.65 12.37 -9.59
CA PRO A 86 -9.83 12.27 -8.40
C PRO A 86 -8.41 11.81 -8.77
N SER A 87 -7.40 12.45 -8.17
CA SER A 87 -6.01 12.07 -8.37
C SER A 87 -5.67 10.71 -7.74
N LEU A 88 -6.35 10.36 -6.62
CA LEU A 88 -6.31 9.05 -6.00
C LEU A 88 -7.28 8.10 -6.70
N ARG A 89 -6.76 7.01 -7.27
CA ARG A 89 -7.52 6.05 -8.08
C ARG A 89 -7.08 4.62 -7.76
N PRO A 90 -7.97 3.62 -7.90
CA PRO A 90 -7.57 2.21 -7.84
C PRO A 90 -6.51 1.89 -8.90
N VAL A 91 -5.56 1.02 -8.52
CA VAL A 91 -4.45 0.60 -9.36
C VAL A 91 -4.33 -0.92 -9.28
N ILE A 92 -4.07 -1.59 -10.42
CA ILE A 92 -3.70 -2.99 -10.44
C ILE A 92 -2.21 -3.10 -10.13
N ASN A 93 -1.88 -3.68 -8.98
CA ASN A 93 -0.51 -3.95 -8.56
C ASN A 93 -0.06 -5.30 -9.12
N ALA A 94 0.72 -5.30 -10.20
CA ALA A 94 1.35 -6.50 -10.77
C ALA A 94 2.86 -6.56 -10.45
N THR A 95 3.32 -5.89 -9.39
CA THR A 95 4.73 -5.84 -9.01
C THR A 95 5.19 -7.05 -8.19
N GLY A 96 4.26 -7.70 -7.48
CA GLY A 96 4.55 -8.77 -6.52
C GLY A 96 4.92 -8.26 -5.13
N ILE A 97 5.01 -6.94 -4.95
CA ILE A 97 5.28 -6.30 -3.65
C ILE A 97 3.96 -6.13 -2.91
N VAL A 98 3.74 -6.90 -1.84
CA VAL A 98 2.45 -6.97 -1.13
C VAL A 98 2.14 -5.66 -0.40
N LEU A 99 3.02 -5.22 0.49
CA LEU A 99 2.93 -3.96 1.22
C LEU A 99 3.64 -2.85 0.43
N HIS A 100 3.07 -2.45 -0.71
CA HIS A 100 3.70 -1.44 -1.55
C HIS A 100 3.45 -0.03 -0.98
N THR A 101 4.48 0.63 -0.44
CA THR A 101 4.35 1.97 0.21
C THR A 101 3.72 3.02 -0.71
N ASN A 102 4.14 3.07 -1.98
CA ASN A 102 3.60 4.05 -2.94
C ASN A 102 2.17 3.73 -3.41
N LEU A 103 1.67 2.51 -3.19
CA LEU A 103 0.33 2.08 -3.61
C LEU A 103 -0.62 1.91 -2.41
N GLY A 104 -0.27 2.48 -1.24
CA GLY A 104 -1.15 2.51 -0.07
C GLY A 104 -1.03 1.34 0.90
N ARG A 105 0.08 0.57 0.85
CA ARG A 105 0.35 -0.57 1.77
C ARG A 105 -0.74 -1.64 1.72
N ALA A 106 -1.40 -1.91 2.85
CA ALA A 106 -2.36 -2.99 3.01
C ALA A 106 -3.73 -2.64 2.40
N PRO A 107 -4.21 -3.39 1.39
CA PRO A 107 -5.61 -3.31 1.01
C PRO A 107 -6.50 -3.89 2.11
N LEU A 108 -7.65 -3.26 2.34
CA LEU A 108 -8.65 -3.71 3.31
C LEU A 108 -9.40 -4.94 2.80
N SER A 109 -9.84 -5.80 3.73
CA SER A 109 -10.87 -6.80 3.41
C SER A 109 -12.18 -6.12 3.00
N GLU A 110 -13.02 -6.81 2.22
CA GLU A 110 -14.35 -6.28 1.83
C GLU A 110 -15.17 -5.86 3.05
N ALA A 111 -15.15 -6.66 4.12
CA ALA A 111 -15.84 -6.34 5.37
C ALA A 111 -15.30 -5.05 6.01
N ALA A 112 -13.97 -4.86 6.03
CA ALA A 112 -13.36 -3.65 6.57
C ALA A 112 -13.61 -2.41 5.70
N ALA A 113 -13.55 -2.56 4.37
CA ALA A 113 -13.88 -1.49 3.43
C ALA A 113 -15.35 -1.07 3.56
N GLN A 114 -16.26 -2.03 3.63
CA GLN A 114 -17.69 -1.79 3.84
C GLN A 114 -17.97 -1.09 5.17
N ALA A 115 -17.35 -1.53 6.26
CA ALA A 115 -17.48 -0.89 7.57
C ALA A 115 -17.02 0.57 7.54
N ALA A 116 -15.91 0.86 6.85
CA ALA A 116 -15.43 2.23 6.66
C ALA A 116 -16.42 3.08 5.86
N TYR A 117 -16.97 2.53 4.76
CA TYR A 117 -17.98 3.19 3.93
C TYR A 117 -19.27 3.50 4.70
N GLU A 118 -19.77 2.54 5.49
CA GLU A 118 -20.95 2.71 6.34
C GLU A 118 -20.73 3.76 7.42
N ALA A 119 -19.57 3.70 8.09
CA ALA A 119 -19.19 4.71 9.05
C ALA A 119 -19.08 6.10 8.40
N ALA A 120 -18.59 6.20 7.16
CA ALA A 120 -18.48 7.46 6.44
C ALA A 120 -19.86 8.07 6.14
N ARG A 121 -20.77 7.27 5.55
CA ARG A 121 -22.07 7.74 5.05
C ARG A 121 -23.12 7.99 6.14
N SER A 122 -22.92 7.49 7.35
CA SER A 122 -23.92 7.54 8.43
C SER A 122 -23.38 8.19 9.72
N TYR A 123 -24.32 8.61 10.57
CA TYR A 123 -24.03 8.80 12.00
C TYR A 123 -23.78 7.43 12.64
N VAL A 124 -22.82 7.35 13.56
CA VAL A 124 -22.46 6.12 14.25
C VAL A 124 -22.28 6.41 15.75
N ASN A 125 -22.42 5.39 16.58
CA ASN A 125 -22.26 5.44 18.04
C ASN A 125 -20.77 5.55 18.46
N LEU A 126 -20.03 6.46 17.83
CA LEU A 126 -18.59 6.60 17.98
C LEU A 126 -18.14 6.87 19.42
N GLU A 127 -18.86 7.76 20.11
CA GLU A 127 -18.61 8.15 21.51
C GLU A 127 -19.93 8.12 22.30
N LEU A 128 -20.84 7.20 21.94
CA LEU A 128 -22.12 7.00 22.59
C LEU A 128 -22.25 5.51 22.94
N ASP A 129 -22.50 5.21 24.21
CA ASP A 129 -22.97 3.89 24.60
C ASP A 129 -24.47 3.78 24.30
N LEU A 130 -24.85 2.76 23.52
CA LEU A 130 -26.24 2.55 23.12
C LEU A 130 -27.09 1.97 24.25
N HIS A 131 -26.49 1.27 25.22
CA HIS A 131 -27.23 0.69 26.34
C HIS A 131 -27.68 1.78 27.32
N GLY A 132 -26.74 2.62 27.77
CA GLY A 132 -27.03 3.70 28.72
C GLY A 132 -27.39 5.05 28.10
N GLY A 133 -27.17 5.25 26.79
CA GLY A 133 -27.38 6.53 26.11
C GLY A 133 -26.40 7.64 26.54
N GLN A 134 -25.30 7.28 27.21
CA GLN A 134 -24.31 8.21 27.74
C GLN A 134 -23.06 8.29 26.87
N ARG A 135 -22.26 9.34 27.07
CA ARG A 135 -20.98 9.49 26.38
C ARG A 135 -20.05 8.32 26.73
N SER A 136 -19.41 7.75 25.71
CA SER A 136 -18.41 6.70 25.83
C SER A 136 -17.07 7.09 25.19
N HIS A 137 -16.03 6.29 25.41
CA HIS A 137 -14.73 6.46 24.75
C HIS A 137 -14.72 5.68 23.44
N ARG A 138 -14.34 6.35 22.34
CA ARG A 138 -14.24 5.70 21.02
C ARG A 138 -13.29 4.50 20.94
N GLN A 139 -12.36 4.40 21.88
CA GLN A 139 -11.39 3.31 21.96
C GLN A 139 -12.05 1.98 22.36
N GLU A 140 -13.22 2.02 23.02
CA GLU A 140 -13.92 0.80 23.47
C GLU A 140 -14.31 -0.11 22.31
N HIS A 141 -14.56 0.45 21.11
CA HIS A 141 -14.90 -0.29 19.90
C HIS A 141 -13.81 -1.25 19.41
N VAL A 142 -12.56 -1.06 19.85
CA VAL A 142 -11.39 -1.86 19.44
C VAL A 142 -10.61 -2.44 20.61
N ARG A 143 -10.70 -1.83 21.80
CA ARG A 143 -9.89 -2.16 22.98
C ARG A 143 -9.98 -3.63 23.35
N GLN A 144 -11.20 -4.16 23.52
CA GLN A 144 -11.38 -5.55 23.96
C GLN A 144 -10.84 -6.55 22.94
N ALA A 145 -11.06 -6.31 21.65
CA ALA A 145 -10.56 -7.18 20.59
C ALA A 145 -9.02 -7.17 20.54
N LEU A 146 -8.40 -5.99 20.67
CA LEU A 146 -6.95 -5.86 20.75
C LEU A 146 -6.35 -6.53 21.99
N CYS A 147 -6.97 -6.39 23.17
CA CYS A 147 -6.55 -7.08 24.39
C CYS A 147 -6.64 -8.60 24.21
N ARG A 148 -7.75 -9.13 23.65
CA ARG A 148 -7.89 -10.56 23.37
C ARG A 148 -6.84 -11.07 22.38
N LEU A 149 -6.60 -10.33 21.30
CA LEU A 149 -5.62 -10.68 20.27
C LEU A 149 -4.18 -10.70 20.80
N SER A 150 -3.85 -9.75 21.67
CA SER A 150 -2.48 -9.53 22.15
C SER A 150 -2.16 -10.20 23.48
N GLY A 151 -3.16 -10.47 24.31
CA GLY A 151 -2.99 -10.78 25.72
C GLY A 151 -2.59 -9.58 26.58
N ALA A 152 -2.63 -8.35 26.04
CA ALA A 152 -2.33 -7.14 26.80
C ALA A 152 -3.46 -6.83 27.81
N GLU A 153 -3.09 -6.19 28.92
CA GLU A 153 -4.03 -5.72 29.93
C GLU A 153 -4.93 -4.60 29.35
N TRP A 154 -4.35 -3.73 28.53
CA TRP A 154 -5.03 -2.59 27.92
C TRP A 154 -4.48 -2.28 26.54
N ALA A 155 -5.29 -1.62 25.71
CA ALA A 155 -4.96 -1.34 24.32
C ALA A 155 -5.60 -0.04 23.85
N THR A 156 -4.88 0.85 23.17
CA THR A 156 -5.45 2.07 22.57
C THR A 156 -4.96 2.28 21.15
N VAL A 157 -5.71 3.08 20.39
CA VAL A 157 -5.42 3.34 18.97
C VAL A 157 -5.30 4.83 18.71
N VAL A 158 -4.29 5.19 17.92
CA VAL A 158 -4.00 6.55 17.43
C VAL A 158 -3.81 6.53 15.90
N ASN A 159 -3.56 7.69 15.30
CA ASN A 159 -3.53 7.89 13.85
C ASN A 159 -2.54 6.96 13.13
N ASN A 160 -1.32 6.82 13.64
CA ASN A 160 -0.30 5.95 13.07
C ASN A 160 0.78 5.58 14.12
N CYS A 161 1.65 4.62 13.78
CA CYS A 161 2.72 4.14 14.66
C CYS A 161 3.71 5.25 15.08
N ALA A 162 3.90 6.27 14.23
CA ALA A 162 4.75 7.41 14.57
C ALA A 162 4.15 8.23 15.73
N ALA A 163 2.86 8.57 15.64
CA ALA A 163 2.14 9.24 16.72
C ALA A 163 2.07 8.39 17.99
N ALA A 164 1.93 7.07 17.85
CA ALA A 164 1.95 6.13 18.96
C ALA A 164 3.30 6.16 19.70
N THR A 165 4.41 6.17 18.96
CA THR A 165 5.76 6.27 19.50
C THR A 165 5.97 7.57 20.27
N ILE A 166 5.53 8.70 19.70
CA ILE A 166 5.61 10.02 20.37
C ILE A 166 4.86 9.98 21.71
N LEU A 167 3.62 9.48 21.73
CA LEU A 167 2.80 9.43 22.94
C LEU A 167 3.39 8.52 24.01
N VAL A 168 3.89 7.34 23.62
CA VAL A 168 4.56 6.41 24.52
C VAL A 168 5.78 7.08 25.16
N LEU A 169 6.64 7.72 24.36
CA LEU A 169 7.84 8.39 24.87
C LEU A 169 7.51 9.58 25.75
N ARG A 170 6.48 10.38 25.42
CA ARG A 170 5.98 11.47 26.27
C ARG A 170 5.50 10.96 27.62
N ALA A 171 4.73 9.87 27.63
CA ALA A 171 4.19 9.28 28.84
C ALA A 171 5.30 8.66 29.71
N VAL A 172 6.26 7.97 29.10
CA VAL A 172 7.30 7.24 29.85
C VAL A 172 8.46 8.15 30.28
N ALA A 173 8.94 8.99 29.37
CA ALA A 173 10.20 9.72 29.50
C ALA A 173 10.08 11.23 29.18
N GLY A 174 8.87 11.78 29.15
CA GLY A 174 8.67 13.22 29.01
C GLY A 174 9.38 14.03 30.10
N GLY A 175 9.76 15.26 29.77
CA GLY A 175 10.50 16.14 30.68
C GLY A 175 12.02 15.88 30.69
N GLY A 176 12.56 15.32 29.60
CA GLY A 176 14.01 15.16 29.40
C GLY A 176 14.61 13.87 29.97
N LYS A 177 13.79 12.92 30.43
CA LYS A 177 14.29 11.63 30.93
C LYS A 177 14.88 10.79 29.80
N GLU A 178 15.83 9.92 30.14
CA GLU A 178 16.57 9.12 29.17
C GLU A 178 15.86 7.84 28.80
N VAL A 179 15.85 7.52 27.50
CA VAL A 179 15.43 6.23 26.96
C VAL A 179 16.63 5.58 26.28
N LEU A 180 17.02 4.41 26.77
CA LEU A 180 18.14 3.65 26.24
C LEU A 180 17.72 2.90 24.97
N VAL A 181 18.44 3.10 23.86
CA VAL A 181 18.16 2.44 22.57
C VAL A 181 19.47 1.93 21.95
N SER A 182 19.45 0.73 21.39
CA SER A 182 20.61 0.23 20.63
C SER A 182 20.88 1.11 19.42
N ARG A 183 22.14 1.51 19.21
CA ARG A 183 22.57 2.29 18.02
C ARG A 183 22.19 1.58 16.71
N GLY A 184 22.22 0.25 16.69
CA GLY A 184 21.83 -0.57 15.54
C GLY A 184 20.33 -0.59 15.23
N GLN A 185 19.51 0.05 16.07
CA GLN A 185 18.05 0.11 15.96
C GLN A 185 17.53 1.54 15.67
N LEU A 186 18.42 2.50 15.43
CA LEU A 186 18.05 3.86 15.03
C LEU A 186 17.76 3.89 13.52
N ILE A 187 16.51 3.62 13.19
CA ILE A 187 16.08 3.41 11.81
C ILE A 187 15.52 4.68 11.16
N GLU A 188 15.63 4.74 9.83
CA GLU A 188 14.85 5.65 8.98
C GLU A 188 13.84 4.82 8.16
N ILE A 189 12.57 5.21 8.16
CA ILE A 189 11.51 4.57 7.39
C ILE A 189 10.89 5.60 6.43
N GLY A 190 10.74 5.23 5.16
CA GLY A 190 9.94 6.00 4.20
C GLY A 190 10.47 7.39 3.86
N GLY A 191 11.75 7.67 4.13
CA GLY A 191 12.45 8.91 3.73
C GLY A 191 12.24 10.12 4.65
N SER A 192 11.37 10.04 5.66
CA SER A 192 11.06 11.17 6.55
C SER A 192 10.79 10.79 8.01
N PHE A 193 10.63 9.50 8.32
CA PHE A 193 10.46 9.04 9.70
C PHE A 193 11.80 8.56 10.25
N ARG A 194 12.39 9.34 11.16
CA ARG A 194 13.66 9.03 11.84
C ARG A 194 13.45 8.96 13.33
N ILE A 195 13.83 7.83 13.94
CA ILE A 195 13.69 7.63 15.39
C ILE A 195 14.30 8.78 16.21
N PRO A 196 15.52 9.27 15.94
CA PRO A 196 16.08 10.39 16.71
C PRO A 196 15.24 11.67 16.67
N GLU A 197 14.69 12.02 15.50
CA GLU A 197 13.87 13.22 15.32
C GLU A 197 12.52 13.08 16.05
N ILE A 198 11.92 11.89 15.99
CA ILE A 198 10.67 11.56 16.68
C ILE A 198 10.84 11.58 18.20
N MET A 199 11.96 11.04 18.70
CA MET A 199 12.30 11.08 20.12
C MET A 199 12.47 12.52 20.61
N ALA A 200 13.14 13.38 19.83
CA ALA A 200 13.27 14.80 20.17
C ALA A 200 11.90 15.50 20.32
N VAL A 201 10.96 15.25 19.41
CA VAL A 201 9.59 15.81 19.48
C VAL A 201 8.83 15.34 20.72
N SER A 202 9.10 14.12 21.20
CA SER A 202 8.46 13.60 22.41
C SER A 202 8.93 14.26 23.72
N GLY A 203 10.04 15.02 23.69
CA GLY A 203 10.67 15.57 24.88
C GLY A 203 11.39 14.54 25.74
N ALA A 204 11.63 13.34 25.21
CA ALA A 204 12.52 12.33 25.79
C ALA A 204 13.96 12.54 25.30
N THR A 205 14.93 12.16 26.12
CA THR A 205 16.35 12.17 25.76
C THR A 205 16.74 10.80 25.22
N LEU A 206 17.11 10.71 23.94
CA LEU A 206 17.67 9.49 23.37
C LEU A 206 19.07 9.24 23.95
N ARG A 207 19.28 8.06 24.53
CA ARG A 207 20.59 7.60 25.02
C ARG A 207 20.99 6.33 24.28
N GLU A 208 21.83 6.49 23.27
CA GLU A 208 22.30 5.37 22.44
C GLU A 208 23.23 4.44 23.22
N VAL A 209 23.08 3.13 23.02
CA VAL A 209 23.96 2.10 23.59
C VAL A 209 24.52 1.18 22.53
N GLY A 210 25.66 0.55 22.83
CA GLY A 210 26.33 -0.39 21.94
C GLY A 210 26.85 0.24 20.64
N THR A 211 26.99 -0.60 19.63
CA THR A 211 27.44 -0.24 18.28
C THR A 211 26.39 -0.64 17.24
N THR A 212 26.56 -0.21 15.99
CA THR A 212 25.61 -0.50 14.91
C THR A 212 25.34 -1.99 14.75
N ASN A 213 26.38 -2.83 14.73
CA ASN A 213 26.25 -4.27 14.50
C ASN A 213 26.12 -5.08 15.79
N ILE A 214 26.72 -4.63 16.90
CA ILE A 214 26.77 -5.38 18.17
C ILE A 214 26.28 -4.51 19.33
N THR A 215 25.23 -4.98 19.98
CA THR A 215 24.79 -4.48 21.29
C THR A 215 24.68 -5.64 22.27
N ARG A 216 25.18 -5.44 23.48
CA ARG A 216 25.15 -6.39 24.60
C ARG A 216 24.34 -5.81 25.75
N LEU A 217 23.85 -6.67 26.63
CA LEU A 217 23.14 -6.22 27.84
C LEU A 217 24.01 -5.31 28.72
N SER A 218 25.33 -5.57 28.77
CA SER A 218 26.31 -4.74 29.47
C SER A 218 26.36 -3.29 28.98
N ASP A 219 25.97 -3.03 27.74
CA ASP A 219 25.93 -1.67 27.17
C ASP A 219 24.75 -0.88 27.77
N TYR A 220 23.60 -1.53 27.94
CA TYR A 220 22.45 -0.97 28.67
C TYR A 220 22.78 -0.75 30.15
N GLU A 221 23.42 -1.72 30.80
CA GLU A 221 23.83 -1.62 32.21
C GLU A 221 24.73 -0.41 32.47
N ARG A 222 25.73 -0.19 31.62
CA ARG A 222 26.68 0.92 31.76
C ARG A 222 26.06 2.28 31.48
N ALA A 223 25.09 2.34 30.57
CA ALA A 223 24.45 3.60 30.19
C ALA A 223 23.34 4.03 31.16
N THR A 224 22.92 3.15 32.06
CA THR A 224 21.86 3.46 33.03
C THR A 224 22.34 4.42 34.09
N GLY A 225 21.53 5.45 34.35
CA GLY A 225 21.75 6.43 35.40
C GLY A 225 20.44 6.92 36.03
N PRO A 226 20.51 7.90 36.94
CA PRO A 226 19.34 8.42 37.65
C PRO A 226 18.25 9.03 36.75
N GLN A 227 18.60 9.43 35.52
CA GLN A 227 17.67 10.00 34.55
C GLN A 227 17.03 8.94 33.63
N THR A 228 17.49 7.69 33.69
CA THR A 228 16.95 6.62 32.84
C THR A 228 15.54 6.26 33.26
N ALA A 229 14.60 6.37 32.33
CA ALA A 229 13.20 5.99 32.54
C ALA A 229 12.84 4.67 31.88
N ALA A 230 13.47 4.34 30.75
CA ALA A 230 13.12 3.17 29.97
C ALA A 230 14.27 2.63 29.12
N ALA A 231 14.13 1.38 28.71
CA ALA A 231 14.78 0.86 27.52
C ALA A 231 13.75 0.64 26.42
N MET A 232 14.11 0.98 25.19
CA MET A 232 13.28 0.77 24.02
C MET A 232 14.00 -0.14 23.04
N ARG A 233 13.30 -1.20 22.62
CA ARG A 233 13.69 -2.07 21.51
C ARG A 233 12.91 -1.66 20.28
N ILE A 234 13.60 -1.52 19.15
CA ILE A 234 12.96 -1.18 17.87
C ILE A 234 13.30 -2.28 16.87
N HIS A 235 12.27 -2.90 16.30
CA HIS A 235 12.43 -3.90 15.27
C HIS A 235 12.92 -3.25 13.96
N THR A 236 13.94 -3.84 13.35
CA THR A 236 14.55 -3.33 12.11
C THR A 236 13.70 -3.68 10.89
N SER A 237 12.43 -3.29 10.89
CA SER A 237 11.41 -3.79 9.97
C SER A 237 11.69 -3.58 8.47
N ASN A 238 12.56 -2.63 8.09
CA ASN A 238 12.87 -2.29 6.70
C ASN A 238 14.31 -2.60 6.23
N TYR A 239 15.17 -3.14 7.09
CA TYR A 239 16.50 -3.64 6.70
C TYR A 239 16.95 -4.80 7.61
N ARG A 240 18.07 -5.45 7.27
CA ARG A 240 18.77 -6.35 8.19
C ARG A 240 20.26 -6.07 8.14
N LEU A 241 20.93 -6.31 9.26
CA LEU A 241 22.39 -6.29 9.33
C LEU A 241 22.90 -7.72 9.16
N ARG A 242 23.83 -7.93 8.23
CA ARG A 242 24.48 -9.23 7.96
C ARG A 242 25.93 -9.21 8.42
N GLY A 243 26.49 -10.39 8.69
CA GLY A 243 27.86 -10.56 9.18
C GLY A 243 27.94 -10.71 10.71
N PHE A 244 28.95 -10.09 11.35
CA PHE A 244 29.13 -10.16 12.80
C PHE A 244 28.15 -9.23 13.52
N THR A 245 26.96 -9.73 13.80
CA THR A 245 25.89 -8.98 14.47
C THR A 245 25.48 -9.64 15.79
N ARG A 246 25.03 -8.82 16.74
CA ARG A 246 24.44 -9.28 18.00
C ARG A 246 23.45 -8.26 18.52
N THR A 247 22.25 -8.73 18.85
CA THR A 247 21.19 -7.95 19.49
C THR A 247 20.84 -8.57 20.85
N VAL A 248 20.28 -7.76 21.74
CA VAL A 248 19.78 -8.24 23.05
C VAL A 248 18.38 -8.79 22.85
N ALA A 249 18.10 -9.99 23.36
CA ALA A 249 16.76 -10.57 23.35
C ALA A 249 15.80 -9.72 24.22
N LEU A 250 14.51 -9.71 23.90
CA LEU A 250 13.55 -8.89 24.65
C LEU A 250 13.44 -9.36 26.10
N GLU A 251 13.45 -10.67 26.31
CA GLU A 251 13.33 -11.33 27.60
C GLU A 251 14.49 -10.93 28.53
N ASP A 252 15.70 -10.82 27.98
CA ASP A 252 16.88 -10.35 28.72
C ASP A 252 16.74 -8.87 29.08
N LEU A 253 16.27 -8.04 28.14
CA LEU A 253 16.04 -6.62 28.34
C LEU A 253 14.95 -6.37 29.42
N VAL A 254 13.84 -7.10 29.35
CA VAL A 254 12.75 -7.07 30.35
C VAL A 254 13.25 -7.51 31.72
N SER A 255 13.95 -8.64 31.79
CA SER A 255 14.49 -9.17 33.05
C SER A 255 15.45 -8.17 33.71
N TRP A 256 16.27 -7.51 32.92
CA TRP A 256 17.20 -6.47 33.38
C TRP A 256 16.49 -5.19 33.83
N ALA A 257 15.53 -4.71 33.05
CA ALA A 257 14.79 -3.47 33.32
C ALA A 257 13.92 -3.60 34.57
N ARG A 258 13.26 -4.75 34.76
CA ARG A 258 12.43 -5.04 35.94
C ARG A 258 13.24 -4.91 37.24
N ARG A 259 14.48 -5.42 37.29
CA ARG A 259 15.36 -5.30 38.47
C ARG A 259 15.72 -3.85 38.82
N ARG A 260 15.56 -2.93 37.87
CA ARG A 260 15.91 -1.51 37.98
C ARG A 260 14.69 -0.59 37.96
N GLN A 261 13.48 -1.15 37.95
CA GLN A 261 12.22 -0.39 37.86
C GLN A 261 12.15 0.53 36.62
N LEU A 262 12.77 0.09 35.51
CA LEU A 262 12.70 0.78 34.22
C LEU A 262 11.57 0.20 33.38
N ALA A 263 10.90 1.05 32.59
CA ALA A 263 9.92 0.58 31.63
C ALA A 263 10.61 -0.05 30.40
N VAL A 264 9.96 -1.03 29.78
CA VAL A 264 10.37 -1.60 28.49
C VAL A 264 9.32 -1.30 27.42
N ILE A 265 9.77 -0.61 26.38
CA ILE A 265 8.98 -0.30 25.19
C ILE A 265 9.49 -1.19 24.04
N ASP A 266 8.59 -1.89 23.38
CA ASP A 266 8.90 -2.68 22.19
C ASP A 266 8.15 -2.14 20.97
N ASP A 267 8.84 -1.40 20.12
CA ASP A 267 8.31 -0.99 18.82
C ASP A 267 8.57 -2.10 17.79
N ILE A 268 7.56 -2.93 17.59
CA ILE A 268 7.61 -4.04 16.63
C ILE A 268 7.34 -3.55 15.20
N GLY A 269 6.70 -2.38 15.05
CA GLY A 269 6.46 -1.70 13.79
C GLY A 269 5.50 -2.37 12.80
N SER A 270 5.53 -3.69 12.61
CA SER A 270 4.81 -4.41 11.56
C SER A 270 3.38 -4.81 11.91
N GLY A 271 3.08 -4.99 13.20
CA GLY A 271 1.75 -5.36 13.66
C GLY A 271 1.35 -6.79 13.32
N LEU A 272 2.32 -7.70 13.12
CA LEU A 272 2.02 -9.10 12.87
C LEU A 272 1.26 -9.72 14.06
N ALA A 273 0.09 -10.28 13.78
CA ALA A 273 -0.80 -10.83 14.80
C ALA A 273 -0.92 -12.36 14.78
N VAL A 274 -0.50 -12.99 13.68
CA VAL A 274 -0.56 -14.45 13.48
C VAL A 274 0.82 -14.99 13.14
N ASP A 275 1.08 -16.26 13.48
CA ASP A 275 2.33 -16.91 13.11
C ASP A 275 2.33 -17.29 11.62
N LEU A 276 3.29 -16.77 10.86
CA LEU A 276 3.48 -17.07 9.45
C LEU A 276 4.66 -18.03 9.21
N SER A 277 5.29 -18.55 10.27
CA SER A 277 6.36 -19.53 10.17
C SER A 277 6.02 -20.79 9.34
N PRO A 278 4.76 -21.31 9.31
CA PRO A 278 4.42 -22.45 8.46
C PRO A 278 4.58 -22.19 6.95
N TRP A 279 4.63 -20.91 6.53
CA TRP A 279 4.87 -20.49 5.15
C TRP A 279 6.32 -20.01 4.92
N GLY A 280 7.23 -20.29 5.86
CA GLY A 280 8.63 -19.85 5.80
C GLY A 280 8.83 -18.37 6.11
N LEU A 281 7.80 -17.66 6.56
CA LEU A 281 7.86 -16.24 6.91
C LEU A 281 8.23 -16.07 8.39
N THR A 282 9.54 -16.19 8.68
CA THR A 282 10.09 -16.20 10.04
C THR A 282 10.80 -14.90 10.44
N GLY A 283 10.97 -14.66 11.74
CA GLY A 283 11.83 -13.57 12.24
C GLY A 283 11.15 -12.20 12.31
N GLU A 284 9.83 -12.17 12.18
CA GLU A 284 9.01 -11.00 12.44
C GLU A 284 8.33 -11.15 13.81
N PRO A 285 8.42 -10.15 14.69
CA PRO A 285 7.83 -10.23 16.02
C PRO A 285 6.30 -10.25 15.94
N ILE A 286 5.69 -11.29 16.52
CA ILE A 286 4.25 -11.37 16.72
C ILE A 286 3.90 -10.51 17.94
N LEU A 287 2.89 -9.65 17.82
CA LEU A 287 2.51 -8.69 18.86
C LEU A 287 2.26 -9.33 20.23
N SER A 288 1.64 -10.52 20.26
CA SER A 288 1.37 -11.25 21.51
C SER A 288 2.63 -11.82 22.17
N SER A 289 3.68 -12.08 21.39
CA SER A 289 4.97 -12.55 21.90
C SER A 289 5.68 -11.46 22.69
N SER A 290 5.63 -10.21 22.23
CA SER A 290 6.22 -9.07 22.95
C SER A 290 5.54 -8.81 24.30
N ILE A 291 4.21 -8.91 24.36
CA ILE A 291 3.45 -8.82 25.61
C ILE A 291 3.82 -9.98 26.54
N ARG A 292 3.88 -11.21 26.03
CA ARG A 292 4.25 -12.41 26.82
C ARG A 292 5.67 -12.34 27.36
N ALA A 293 6.60 -11.77 26.61
CA ALA A 293 7.98 -11.53 27.05
C ALA A 293 8.07 -10.49 28.19
N GLY A 294 6.99 -9.75 28.45
CA GLY A 294 6.86 -8.82 29.57
C GLY A 294 7.20 -7.38 29.24
N ALA A 295 7.16 -6.97 27.97
CA ALA A 295 7.22 -5.56 27.61
C ALA A 295 6.05 -4.79 28.25
N ASP A 296 6.32 -3.61 28.80
CA ASP A 296 5.30 -2.80 29.45
C ASP A 296 4.41 -2.09 28.42
N LEU A 297 4.98 -1.77 27.26
CA LEU A 297 4.33 -1.14 26.12
C LEU A 297 4.83 -1.75 24.81
N VAL A 298 3.92 -2.08 23.91
CA VAL A 298 4.19 -2.57 22.55
C VAL A 298 3.53 -1.62 21.56
N VAL A 299 4.27 -1.23 20.52
CA VAL A 299 3.83 -0.27 19.51
C VAL A 299 3.91 -0.87 18.12
N CYS A 300 2.87 -0.69 17.30
CA CYS A 300 2.88 -1.15 15.90
C CYS A 300 1.93 -0.41 14.96
N SER A 301 2.12 -0.60 13.66
CA SER A 301 1.21 -0.14 12.60
C SER A 301 0.03 -1.09 12.37
N GLY A 302 -1.15 -0.53 12.08
CA GLY A 302 -2.33 -1.29 11.66
C GLY A 302 -2.37 -1.65 10.16
N ASP A 303 -1.67 -0.89 9.31
CA ASP A 303 -1.70 -0.99 7.83
C ASP A 303 -0.51 -1.72 7.23
N LYS A 304 0.17 -2.54 8.03
CA LYS A 304 1.25 -3.43 7.59
C LYS A 304 0.78 -4.89 7.67
N LEU A 305 1.38 -5.72 8.51
CA LEU A 305 1.08 -7.15 8.58
C LEU A 305 -0.22 -7.47 9.35
N LEU A 306 -0.77 -6.51 10.10
CA LEU A 306 -2.14 -6.64 10.59
C LEU A 306 -3.16 -6.60 9.44
N GLY A 307 -2.85 -5.93 8.32
CA GLY A 307 -3.71 -5.87 7.14
C GLY A 307 -5.00 -5.05 7.34
N GLY A 308 -4.98 -4.10 8.28
CA GLY A 308 -6.07 -3.17 8.54
C GLY A 308 -5.81 -1.77 7.96
N PRO A 309 -6.58 -0.76 8.41
CA PRO A 309 -6.37 0.64 8.00
C PRO A 309 -5.13 1.23 8.68
N GLN A 310 -4.70 2.42 8.23
CA GLN A 310 -3.63 3.14 8.90
C GLN A 310 -4.02 3.42 10.35
N ALA A 311 -3.23 2.90 11.28
CA ALA A 311 -3.42 3.08 12.70
C ALA A 311 -2.09 2.90 13.43
N GLY A 312 -1.97 3.53 14.60
CA GLY A 312 -0.92 3.25 15.58
C GLY A 312 -1.54 2.54 16.76
N LEU A 313 -1.15 1.29 16.98
CA LEU A 313 -1.64 0.49 18.10
C LEU A 313 -0.64 0.60 19.24
N ILE A 314 -1.14 0.84 20.45
CA ILE A 314 -0.37 0.80 21.69
C ILE A 314 -1.02 -0.22 22.60
N LEU A 315 -0.27 -1.24 23.00
CA LEU A 315 -0.73 -2.38 23.78
C LEU A 315 0.17 -2.52 25.01
N GLY A 316 -0.36 -2.89 26.17
CA GLY A 316 0.49 -3.10 27.34
C GLY A 316 -0.25 -3.00 28.66
N ARG A 317 0.44 -2.47 29.67
CA ARG A 317 -0.13 -2.29 31.01
C ARG A 317 -1.12 -1.13 31.08
N LYS A 318 -2.21 -1.32 31.81
CA LYS A 318 -3.28 -0.33 31.93
C LYS A 318 -2.81 1.00 32.48
N GLU A 319 -1.94 0.99 33.48
CA GLU A 319 -1.39 2.20 34.11
C GLU A 319 -0.71 3.14 33.11
N TRP A 320 0.05 2.59 32.16
CA TRP A 320 0.72 3.37 31.12
C TRP A 320 -0.26 3.89 30.08
N LEU A 321 -1.20 3.04 29.66
CA LEU A 321 -2.18 3.41 28.66
C LEU A 321 -3.14 4.50 29.17
N GLU A 322 -3.58 4.43 30.43
CA GLU A 322 -4.39 5.51 31.03
C GLU A 322 -3.63 6.84 31.06
N ARG A 323 -2.31 6.81 31.33
CA ARG A 323 -1.47 8.01 31.28
C ARG A 323 -1.37 8.55 29.86
N ILE A 324 -1.23 7.68 28.86
CA ILE A 324 -1.20 8.06 27.44
C ILE A 324 -2.53 8.69 27.00
N GLU A 325 -3.66 8.11 27.39
CA GLU A 325 -4.99 8.61 27.02
C GLU A 325 -5.33 9.96 27.67
N ARG A 326 -4.66 10.32 28.78
CA ARG A 326 -4.76 11.63 29.44
C ARG A 326 -3.85 12.70 28.81
N ASP A 327 -2.88 12.35 27.97
CA ASP A 327 -2.01 13.34 27.32
C ASP A 327 -2.83 14.22 26.35
N PRO A 328 -2.77 15.56 26.44
CA PRO A 328 -3.50 16.44 25.53
C PRO A 328 -3.22 16.20 24.04
N PHE A 329 -2.01 15.75 23.70
CA PHE A 329 -1.63 15.40 22.34
C PHE A 329 -2.42 14.21 21.79
N PHE A 330 -2.92 13.31 22.66
CA PHE A 330 -3.78 12.18 22.27
C PHE A 330 -4.99 12.64 21.46
N ARG A 331 -5.57 13.80 21.84
CA ARG A 331 -6.73 14.38 21.13
C ARG A 331 -6.39 14.80 19.70
N ALA A 332 -5.15 15.22 19.44
CA ALA A 332 -4.68 15.67 18.12
C ALA A 332 -4.42 14.49 17.18
N VAL A 333 -4.04 13.33 17.73
CA VAL A 333 -3.68 12.14 16.95
C VAL A 333 -4.68 10.99 17.08
N ARG A 334 -5.89 11.22 17.59
CA ARG A 334 -6.89 10.15 17.68
C ARG A 334 -7.36 9.72 16.29
N PRO A 335 -7.75 8.45 16.11
CA PRO A 335 -8.24 7.96 14.82
C PRO A 335 -9.63 8.53 14.51
N ASP A 336 -9.92 8.63 13.22
CA ASP A 336 -11.24 8.99 12.71
C ASP A 336 -12.22 7.80 12.76
N LYS A 337 -13.50 8.05 12.44
CA LYS A 337 -14.56 7.04 12.53
C LYS A 337 -14.42 5.91 11.51
N MET A 338 -13.90 6.19 10.31
CA MET A 338 -13.73 5.21 9.25
C MET A 338 -12.60 4.24 9.61
N THR A 339 -11.48 4.79 10.09
CA THR A 339 -10.35 3.99 10.56
C THR A 339 -10.76 3.05 11.70
N LEU A 340 -11.51 3.53 12.69
CA LEU A 340 -11.98 2.67 13.78
C LEU A 340 -12.94 1.59 13.29
N ALA A 341 -13.91 1.92 12.43
CA ALA A 341 -14.85 0.93 11.90
C ALA A 341 -14.14 -0.16 11.07
N ALA A 342 -13.24 0.23 10.18
CA ALA A 342 -12.44 -0.70 9.38
C ALA A 342 -11.52 -1.55 10.25
N LEU A 343 -10.92 -0.98 11.31
CA LEU A 343 -10.08 -1.72 12.24
C LEU A 343 -10.89 -2.73 13.05
N THR A 344 -12.08 -2.37 13.55
CA THR A 344 -12.97 -3.31 14.26
C THR A 344 -13.32 -4.51 13.37
N ALA A 345 -13.73 -4.28 12.12
CA ALA A 345 -14.03 -5.35 11.17
C ALA A 345 -12.78 -6.18 10.80
N THR A 346 -11.59 -5.56 10.76
CA THR A 346 -10.33 -6.28 10.57
C THR A 346 -10.05 -7.21 11.75
N LEU A 347 -10.21 -6.72 12.99
CA LEU A 347 -9.95 -7.49 14.21
C LEU A 347 -10.94 -8.66 14.39
N GLN A 348 -12.16 -8.55 13.87
CA GLN A 348 -13.11 -9.67 13.86
C GLN A 348 -12.58 -10.89 13.10
N HIS A 349 -11.87 -10.68 11.98
CA HIS A 349 -11.24 -11.80 11.26
C HIS A 349 -10.17 -12.50 12.09
N TYR A 350 -9.54 -11.80 13.04
CA TYR A 350 -8.52 -12.35 13.92
C TYR A 350 -9.08 -13.11 15.13
N GLU A 351 -10.41 -13.20 15.29
CA GLU A 351 -11.00 -14.09 16.30
C GLU A 351 -10.72 -15.57 15.98
N ASP A 352 -10.48 -15.90 14.71
CA ASP A 352 -9.97 -17.20 14.24
C ASP A 352 -8.80 -16.98 13.27
N PRO A 353 -7.58 -17.47 13.58
CA PRO A 353 -6.42 -17.36 12.68
C PRO A 353 -6.68 -17.87 11.25
N ALA A 354 -7.51 -18.91 11.08
CA ALA A 354 -7.85 -19.42 9.75
C ALA A 354 -8.72 -18.42 8.96
N LEU A 355 -9.66 -17.74 9.62
CA LEU A 355 -10.43 -16.66 9.00
C LEU A 355 -9.54 -15.48 8.64
N ALA A 356 -8.61 -15.09 9.52
CA ALA A 356 -7.66 -14.01 9.23
C ALA A 356 -6.85 -14.29 7.96
N LEU A 357 -6.28 -15.50 7.83
CA LEU A 357 -5.51 -15.90 6.66
C LEU A 357 -6.31 -15.87 5.35
N ASN A 358 -7.62 -16.10 5.41
CA ASN A 358 -8.50 -16.13 4.24
C ASN A 358 -9.05 -14.74 3.86
N HIS A 359 -9.39 -13.92 4.86
CA HIS A 359 -10.12 -12.66 4.64
C HIS A 359 -9.24 -11.41 4.68
N VAL A 360 -8.12 -11.43 5.41
CA VAL A 360 -7.18 -10.30 5.45
C VAL A 360 -6.31 -10.35 4.19
N PRO A 361 -6.43 -9.37 3.27
CA PRO A 361 -5.78 -9.47 1.96
C PRO A 361 -4.26 -9.65 2.05
N VAL A 362 -3.57 -8.89 2.90
CA VAL A 362 -2.12 -8.98 3.06
C VAL A 362 -1.69 -10.40 3.44
N LEU A 363 -2.38 -11.02 4.41
CA LEU A 363 -2.08 -12.38 4.84
C LEU A 363 -2.29 -13.37 3.70
N ARG A 364 -3.45 -13.31 3.02
CA ARG A 364 -3.75 -14.18 1.88
C ARG A 364 -2.72 -14.08 0.76
N LEU A 365 -2.31 -12.86 0.39
CA LEU A 365 -1.31 -12.65 -0.66
C LEU A 365 0.04 -13.27 -0.25
N LEU A 366 0.45 -13.08 1.00
CA LEU A 366 1.70 -13.65 1.54
C LEU A 366 1.69 -15.18 1.61
N THR A 367 0.55 -15.78 1.96
CA THR A 367 0.42 -17.24 2.17
C THR A 367 -0.07 -18.01 0.96
N THR A 368 -0.35 -17.34 -0.17
CA THR A 368 -0.73 -18.02 -1.42
C THR A 368 0.40 -18.95 -1.89
N PRO A 369 0.14 -20.26 -2.07
CA PRO A 369 1.15 -21.22 -2.55
C PRO A 369 1.68 -20.86 -3.94
N ALA A 370 2.96 -21.14 -4.19
CA ALA A 370 3.61 -20.80 -5.46
C ALA A 370 2.99 -21.54 -6.65
N GLU A 371 2.54 -22.78 -6.44
CA GLU A 371 1.90 -23.63 -7.45
C GLU A 371 0.57 -23.02 -7.93
N GLN A 372 -0.18 -22.38 -7.01
CA GLN A 372 -1.40 -21.66 -7.38
C GLN A 372 -1.09 -20.42 -8.24
N LEU A 373 0.00 -19.71 -7.92
CA LEU A 373 0.45 -18.57 -8.74
C LEU A 373 0.94 -19.01 -10.12
N GLN A 374 1.62 -20.15 -10.21
CA GLN A 374 2.03 -20.75 -11.48
C GLN A 374 0.80 -21.06 -12.35
N ALA A 375 -0.19 -21.75 -11.79
CA ALA A 375 -1.42 -22.09 -12.50
C ALA A 375 -2.17 -20.84 -12.99
N ARG A 376 -2.24 -19.80 -12.16
CA ARG A 376 -2.83 -18.50 -12.55
C ARG A 376 -2.05 -17.83 -13.69
N CYS A 377 -0.72 -17.82 -13.62
CA CYS A 377 0.10 -17.25 -14.70
C CYS A 377 -0.05 -18.04 -16.00
N GLN A 378 -0.16 -19.36 -15.92
CA GLN A 378 -0.37 -20.24 -17.08
C GLN A 378 -1.74 -19.99 -17.74
N SER A 379 -2.80 -19.89 -16.93
CA SER A 379 -4.13 -19.50 -17.42
C SER A 379 -4.12 -18.12 -18.09
N LEU A 380 -3.45 -17.13 -17.48
CA LEU A 380 -3.31 -15.80 -18.07
C LEU A 380 -2.56 -15.83 -19.42
N LEU A 381 -1.49 -16.63 -19.52
CA LEU A 381 -0.73 -16.85 -20.75
C LEU A 381 -1.63 -17.42 -21.86
N GLU A 382 -2.36 -18.51 -21.58
CA GLU A 382 -3.24 -19.17 -22.55
C GLU A 382 -4.33 -18.23 -23.06
N ARG A 383 -4.91 -17.43 -22.15
CA ARG A 383 -5.92 -16.42 -22.51
C ARG A 383 -5.34 -15.33 -23.40
N LEU A 384 -4.10 -14.89 -23.19
CA LEU A 384 -3.47 -13.91 -24.08
C LEU A 384 -3.11 -14.54 -25.44
N GLN A 385 -2.60 -15.77 -25.46
CA GLN A 385 -2.30 -16.51 -26.69
C GLN A 385 -3.54 -16.72 -27.55
N SER A 386 -4.69 -17.06 -26.95
CA SER A 386 -5.95 -17.26 -27.68
C SER A 386 -6.48 -15.98 -28.35
N ARG A 387 -5.87 -14.83 -28.06
CA ARG A 387 -6.21 -13.50 -28.63
C ARG A 387 -5.17 -13.02 -29.63
N SER A 388 -4.26 -13.89 -30.06
CA SER A 388 -3.14 -13.53 -30.96
C SER A 388 -2.31 -12.36 -30.42
N PHE A 389 -2.09 -12.31 -29.10
CA PHE A 389 -1.40 -11.21 -28.45
C PHE A 389 0.03 -11.05 -29.01
N PRO A 390 0.44 -9.85 -29.49
CA PRO A 390 1.68 -9.66 -30.26
C PRO A 390 2.90 -9.49 -29.35
N ALA A 391 3.22 -10.53 -28.58
CA ALA A 391 4.39 -10.57 -27.72
C ALA A 391 4.89 -12.00 -27.51
N ALA A 392 6.20 -12.14 -27.29
CA ALA A 392 6.76 -13.37 -26.74
C ALA A 392 6.46 -13.40 -25.24
N MET A 393 5.84 -14.48 -24.76
CA MET A 393 5.39 -14.60 -23.38
C MET A 393 5.82 -15.93 -22.77
N GLN A 394 6.20 -15.92 -21.50
CA GLN A 394 6.55 -17.14 -20.77
C GLN A 394 6.27 -16.97 -19.27
N VAL A 395 5.95 -18.09 -18.61
CA VAL A 395 5.80 -18.16 -17.16
C VAL A 395 7.14 -18.55 -16.54
N LEU A 396 7.63 -17.75 -15.59
CA LEU A 396 8.93 -17.96 -14.95
C LEU A 396 8.80 -18.00 -13.43
N ALA A 397 9.50 -18.95 -12.81
CA ALA A 397 9.74 -18.94 -11.37
C ALA A 397 10.58 -17.72 -11.01
N GLN A 398 10.20 -17.02 -9.95
CA GLN A 398 10.82 -15.79 -9.49
C GLN A 398 10.76 -15.66 -7.97
N THR A 399 11.39 -14.59 -7.47
CA THR A 399 11.27 -14.17 -6.07
C THR A 399 10.50 -12.86 -5.97
N ALA A 400 9.49 -12.85 -5.10
CA ALA A 400 8.79 -11.66 -4.62
C ALA A 400 9.26 -11.30 -3.20
N TYR A 401 8.81 -10.14 -2.72
CA TYR A 401 9.11 -9.65 -1.37
C TYR A 401 7.84 -9.08 -0.76
N ALA A 402 7.69 -9.18 0.57
CA ALA A 402 6.54 -8.59 1.26
C ALA A 402 6.48 -7.06 1.09
N GLY A 403 7.62 -6.37 1.13
CA GLY A 403 7.70 -4.90 0.99
C GLY A 403 7.28 -4.10 2.23
N GLY A 404 7.16 -2.78 2.10
CA GLY A 404 6.44 -1.95 3.09
C GLY A 404 7.15 -1.63 4.39
N GLY A 405 8.45 -1.94 4.46
CA GLY A 405 9.16 -1.89 5.73
C GLY A 405 8.65 -2.94 6.71
N SER A 406 8.38 -4.16 6.23
CA SER A 406 8.24 -5.39 7.02
C SER A 406 8.78 -6.54 6.19
N LEU A 407 9.38 -7.56 6.83
CA LEU A 407 9.96 -8.73 6.14
C LEU A 407 10.90 -8.37 4.94
N PRO A 408 11.93 -7.51 5.13
CA PRO A 408 12.67 -6.89 4.03
C PRO A 408 13.54 -7.87 3.23
N GLU A 409 13.91 -9.02 3.82
CA GLU A 409 14.80 -10.01 3.19
C GLU A 409 14.15 -11.37 2.97
N ILE A 410 12.87 -11.55 3.32
CA ILE A 410 12.24 -12.86 3.11
C ILE A 410 11.78 -12.96 1.66
N ALA A 411 12.54 -13.77 0.92
CA ALA A 411 12.22 -14.19 -0.43
C ALA A 411 10.94 -15.03 -0.41
N LEU A 412 9.94 -14.60 -1.17
CA LEU A 412 8.71 -15.35 -1.41
C LEU A 412 8.79 -16.01 -2.78
N PRO A 413 8.83 -17.35 -2.88
CA PRO A 413 8.77 -18.03 -4.17
C PRO A 413 7.49 -17.64 -4.91
N THR A 414 7.61 -17.10 -6.11
CA THR A 414 6.47 -16.63 -6.92
C THR A 414 6.63 -17.08 -8.37
N TYR A 415 5.58 -16.89 -9.16
CA TYR A 415 5.64 -17.00 -10.61
C TYR A 415 5.21 -15.68 -11.23
N VAL A 416 5.87 -15.32 -12.32
CA VAL A 416 5.55 -14.14 -13.11
C VAL A 416 5.21 -14.55 -14.53
N LEU A 417 4.29 -13.82 -15.14
CA LEU A 417 4.17 -13.77 -16.59
C LEU A 417 5.14 -12.72 -17.11
N GLN A 418 6.20 -13.17 -17.77
CA GLN A 418 7.11 -12.30 -18.49
C GLN A 418 6.56 -12.06 -19.90
N ILE A 419 6.50 -10.80 -20.30
CA ILE A 419 6.04 -10.36 -21.61
C ILE A 419 7.16 -9.55 -22.26
N ARG A 420 7.68 -10.04 -23.39
CA ARG A 420 8.56 -9.29 -24.29
C ARG A 420 7.74 -8.80 -25.48
N PRO A 421 7.37 -7.52 -25.52
CA PRO A 421 6.59 -6.97 -26.63
C PRO A 421 7.34 -7.11 -27.96
N HIS A 422 6.60 -7.37 -29.05
CA HIS A 422 7.18 -7.29 -30.40
C HIS A 422 7.39 -5.85 -30.86
N GLN A 423 6.56 -4.93 -30.35
CA GLN A 423 6.59 -3.51 -30.68
C GLN A 423 6.51 -2.66 -29.42
N GLY A 424 7.19 -1.50 -29.47
CA GLY A 424 7.36 -0.60 -28.33
C GLY A 424 8.38 -1.11 -27.31
N SER A 425 8.99 -0.19 -26.56
CA SER A 425 9.92 -0.56 -25.48
C SER A 425 9.16 -0.94 -24.20
N GLU A 426 9.82 -1.65 -23.28
CA GLU A 426 9.25 -1.94 -21.95
C GLU A 426 8.89 -0.66 -21.17
N GLU A 427 9.59 0.45 -21.45
CA GLU A 427 9.32 1.75 -20.85
C GLU A 427 8.04 2.38 -21.40
N GLU A 428 7.86 2.35 -22.72
CA GLU A 428 6.64 2.83 -23.36
C GLU A 428 5.42 2.02 -22.92
N TRP A 429 5.56 0.69 -22.88
CA TRP A 429 4.53 -0.19 -22.35
C TRP A 429 4.17 0.14 -20.90
N ALA A 430 5.18 0.26 -20.02
CA ALA A 430 4.93 0.61 -18.64
C ALA A 430 4.28 1.99 -18.49
N TYR A 431 4.66 2.97 -19.31
CA TYR A 431 3.99 4.27 -19.35
C TYR A 431 2.51 4.13 -19.76
N ARG A 432 2.22 3.45 -20.87
CA ARG A 432 0.85 3.25 -21.38
C ARG A 432 -0.01 2.44 -20.41
N LEU A 433 0.56 1.47 -19.69
CA LEU A 433 -0.11 0.74 -18.61
C LEU A 433 -0.45 1.66 -17.43
N ARG A 434 0.48 2.50 -16.97
CA ARG A 434 0.24 3.47 -15.88
C ARG A 434 -0.77 4.56 -16.24
N MET A 435 -0.76 5.00 -17.49
CA MET A 435 -1.65 6.05 -17.97
C MET A 435 -3.04 5.52 -18.37
N GLY A 436 -3.20 4.21 -18.44
CA GLY A 436 -4.46 3.56 -18.80
C GLY A 436 -5.55 3.62 -17.73
N GLU A 437 -6.68 3.00 -18.04
CA GLU A 437 -7.78 2.78 -17.10
C GLU A 437 -8.26 1.32 -17.19
N PRO A 438 -8.10 0.51 -16.12
CA PRO A 438 -7.40 0.86 -14.88
C PRO A 438 -5.87 1.02 -15.11
N PRO A 439 -5.17 1.84 -14.30
CA PRO A 439 -3.73 1.85 -14.26
C PRO A 439 -3.16 0.49 -13.81
N VAL A 440 -2.10 0.03 -14.48
CA VAL A 440 -1.37 -1.20 -14.12
C VAL A 440 0.09 -0.87 -13.83
N ILE A 441 0.60 -1.34 -12.69
CA ILE A 441 2.03 -1.22 -12.33
C ILE A 441 2.68 -2.60 -12.44
N ALA A 442 3.68 -2.71 -13.32
CA ALA A 442 4.45 -3.93 -13.54
C ALA A 442 5.93 -3.69 -13.24
N ARG A 443 6.67 -4.77 -12.97
CA ARG A 443 8.15 -4.72 -12.94
C ARG A 443 8.68 -4.68 -14.37
N ARG A 444 9.83 -4.03 -14.56
CA ARG A 444 10.57 -3.97 -15.83
C ARG A 444 11.96 -4.56 -15.62
N ALA A 445 12.40 -5.39 -16.55
CA ALA A 445 13.78 -5.88 -16.58
C ALA A 445 14.09 -6.51 -17.94
N GLN A 446 15.25 -6.15 -18.50
CA GLN A 446 15.83 -6.78 -19.68
C GLN A 446 14.93 -6.74 -20.94
N GLY A 447 14.27 -5.60 -21.17
CA GLY A 447 13.38 -5.40 -22.30
C GLY A 447 12.05 -6.15 -22.18
N CYS A 448 11.65 -6.51 -20.96
CA CYS A 448 10.44 -7.28 -20.67
C CYS A 448 9.63 -6.62 -19.55
N LEU A 449 8.31 -6.75 -19.64
CA LEU A 449 7.39 -6.55 -18.52
C LEU A 449 7.25 -7.83 -17.72
N TRP A 450 7.18 -7.70 -16.40
CA TRP A 450 7.07 -8.82 -15.48
C TRP A 450 5.82 -8.58 -14.62
N LEU A 451 4.81 -9.43 -14.84
CA LEU A 451 3.53 -9.37 -14.14
C LEU A 451 3.49 -10.46 -13.08
N ASP A 452 3.48 -10.03 -11.82
CA ASP A 452 3.44 -10.95 -10.68
C ASP A 452 2.01 -11.02 -10.13
N LEU A 453 1.37 -12.17 -10.32
CA LEU A 453 -0.03 -12.37 -9.92
C LEU A 453 -0.22 -12.57 -8.41
N ARG A 454 0.88 -12.59 -7.63
CA ARG A 454 0.86 -12.50 -6.17
C ARG A 454 -0.01 -11.34 -5.68
N THR A 455 0.06 -10.19 -6.35
CA THR A 455 -0.60 -8.94 -5.92
C THR A 455 -1.74 -8.49 -6.83
N VAL A 456 -2.04 -9.26 -7.88
CA VAL A 456 -3.22 -9.05 -8.72
C VAL A 456 -4.35 -9.87 -8.11
N PHE A 457 -5.46 -9.22 -7.74
CA PHE A 457 -6.61 -9.96 -7.24
C PHE A 457 -7.30 -10.72 -8.37
N PRO A 458 -7.92 -11.89 -8.10
CA PRO A 458 -8.61 -12.67 -9.14
C PRO A 458 -9.65 -11.85 -9.92
N TYR A 459 -10.42 -10.99 -9.25
CA TYR A 459 -11.41 -10.12 -9.89
C TYR A 459 -10.81 -9.04 -10.82
N GLN A 460 -9.48 -8.83 -10.78
CA GLN A 460 -8.78 -7.86 -11.61
C GLN A 460 -8.16 -8.47 -12.87
N GLU A 461 -8.11 -9.80 -12.99
CA GLU A 461 -7.39 -10.46 -14.09
C GLU A 461 -7.99 -10.14 -15.46
N ASP A 462 -9.32 -10.06 -15.57
CA ASP A 462 -9.99 -9.72 -16.82
C ASP A 462 -9.69 -8.28 -17.25
N MET A 463 -9.71 -7.35 -16.29
CA MET A 463 -9.33 -5.96 -16.52
C MET A 463 -7.86 -5.83 -16.93
N LEU A 464 -6.98 -6.63 -16.32
CA LEU A 464 -5.57 -6.68 -16.68
C LEU A 464 -5.37 -7.15 -18.12
N ILE A 465 -6.02 -8.24 -18.54
CA ILE A 465 -5.96 -8.74 -19.93
C ILE A 465 -6.46 -7.67 -20.90
N GLN A 466 -7.63 -7.09 -20.63
CA GLN A 466 -8.20 -6.06 -21.48
C GLN A 466 -7.23 -4.89 -21.64
N ARG A 467 -6.60 -4.46 -20.54
CA ARG A 467 -5.63 -3.37 -20.57
C ARG A 467 -4.36 -3.72 -21.35
N LEU A 468 -3.84 -4.93 -21.19
CA LEU A 468 -2.69 -5.41 -21.97
C LEU A 468 -3.01 -5.40 -23.47
N CYS A 469 -4.17 -5.92 -23.89
CA CYS A 469 -4.60 -5.93 -25.28
C CYS A 469 -4.76 -4.52 -25.85
N GLN A 470 -5.34 -3.59 -25.09
CA GLN A 470 -5.46 -2.18 -25.50
C GLN A 470 -4.09 -1.53 -25.74
N VAL A 471 -3.10 -1.81 -24.88
CA VAL A 471 -1.75 -1.28 -25.08
C VAL A 471 -1.11 -1.90 -26.32
N ALA A 472 -1.25 -3.21 -26.52
CA ALA A 472 -0.76 -3.91 -27.70
C ALA A 472 -1.31 -3.31 -29.00
N GLN A 473 -2.63 -3.13 -29.07
CA GLN A 473 -3.32 -2.53 -30.21
C GLN A 473 -2.86 -1.09 -30.46
N SER A 474 -2.59 -0.31 -29.41
CA SER A 474 -2.12 1.08 -29.55
C SER A 474 -0.68 1.23 -30.06
N LEU A 475 0.06 0.12 -30.15
CA LEU A 475 1.46 0.07 -30.60
C LEU A 475 1.60 -0.60 -31.96
N ALA A 476 0.72 -1.55 -32.27
CA ALA A 476 0.45 -2.01 -33.63
C ALA A 476 -0.10 -0.85 -34.45
N GLY A 477 0.77 -0.11 -35.16
CA GLY A 477 0.34 0.74 -36.27
C GLY A 477 -0.44 -0.07 -37.32
N PRO A 478 -1.02 0.57 -38.36
CA PRO A 478 -1.87 -0.09 -39.34
C PRO A 478 -1.27 -1.41 -39.81
N LEU A 479 -2.06 -2.48 -39.72
CA LEU A 479 -1.76 -3.75 -40.35
C LEU A 479 -1.66 -3.50 -41.84
N ASP A 480 -0.44 -3.41 -42.38
CA ASP A 480 -0.18 -3.57 -43.80
C ASP A 480 -0.77 -4.94 -44.18
N SER A 481 -1.99 -4.89 -44.72
CA SER A 481 -2.64 -6.07 -45.29
C SER A 481 -1.98 -6.34 -46.64
N PRO A 482 -1.61 -7.60 -46.94
CA PRO A 482 -0.84 -7.94 -48.14
C PRO A 482 -1.55 -7.62 -49.45
#